data_AF-A0A957QB72-F1
#
_entry.id   AF-A0A957QB72-F1
#
_cell.length_a   1.000
_cell.length_b   1.000
_cell.length_c   1.000
_cell.angle_alpha   90.00
_cell.angle_beta   90.00
_cell.angle_gamma   90.00
#
_symmetry.space_group_name_H-M   'P 1'
#
loop_
_entity.id
_entity.type
_entity.pdbx_description
1 polymer ?
#
loop_
_entity_poly.entity_id
_entity_poly.type
_entity_poly.pdbx_seq_one_letter_code
_entity_poly.pdbx_strand_id
1 'polypeptide(L)'
;MTGTFWLDWALMAVSLINVILISWLGFTVLLNAERRAWGVWLAGGGLILGALLIVSHTVILGLGPDFASRGLEWWWRAGWVPLVAIPFVWYAIIA
;
A
#
# COMPACT_ATOMS: atom_id res chain seq x y z
N MET A 1 -17.09 -7.07 -7.28
CA MET A 1 -18.27 -6.75 -6.45
C MET A 1 -19.07 -8.02 -6.26
N THR A 2 -19.45 -8.29 -5.01
CA THR A 2 -20.08 -9.54 -4.57
C THR A 2 -21.59 -9.56 -4.79
N GLY A 3 -22.20 -8.39 -5.06
CA GLY A 3 -23.65 -8.24 -5.24
C GLY A 3 -24.40 -7.97 -3.94
N THR A 4 -23.73 -8.15 -2.79
CA THR A 4 -24.26 -7.76 -1.48
C THR A 4 -23.86 -6.32 -1.17
N PHE A 5 -24.84 -5.40 -1.20
CA PHE A 5 -24.62 -3.96 -1.04
C PHE A 5 -23.80 -3.59 0.20
N TRP A 6 -24.16 -4.12 1.37
CA TRP A 6 -23.47 -3.79 2.63
C TRP A 6 -22.01 -4.24 2.65
N LEU A 7 -21.71 -5.40 2.04
CA LEU A 7 -20.35 -5.92 1.96
C LEU A 7 -19.52 -5.10 0.96
N ASP A 8 -20.06 -4.83 -0.22
CA ASP A 8 -19.37 -4.05 -1.25
C ASP A 8 -19.12 -2.60 -0.78
N TRP A 9 -20.08 -2.00 -0.07
CA TRP A 9 -19.93 -0.70 0.57
C TRP A 9 -18.84 -0.71 1.64
N ALA A 10 -18.88 -1.70 2.55
CA ALA A 10 -17.90 -1.79 3.64
C ALA A 10 -16.48 -2.01 3.10
N LEU A 11 -16.31 -2.89 2.10
CA LEU A 11 -15.03 -3.12 1.43
C LEU A 11 -14.48 -1.83 0.82
N MET A 12 -15.33 -1.07 0.11
CA MET A 12 -14.93 0.18 -0.51
C MET A 12 -14.56 1.24 0.53
N ALA A 13 -15.38 1.40 1.58
CA ALA A 13 -15.15 2.35 2.65
C ALA A 13 -13.83 2.08 3.39
N VAL A 14 -13.59 0.82 3.78
CA VAL A 14 -12.35 0.41 4.45
C VAL A 14 -11.15 0.65 3.54
N SER A 15 -11.25 0.34 2.25
CA SER A 15 -10.17 0.56 1.30
C SER A 15 -9.81 2.05 1.17
N LEU A 16 -10.83 2.92 1.03
CA LEU A 16 -10.62 4.38 0.96
C LEU A 16 -10.04 4.95 2.27
N ILE A 17 -10.52 4.49 3.42
CA ILE A 17 -9.96 4.90 4.73
C ILE A 17 -8.48 4.54 4.80
N ASN A 18 -8.11 3.33 4.38
CA ASN A 18 -6.70 2.90 4.38
C ASN A 18 -5.83 3.75 3.44
N VAL A 19 -6.32 4.08 2.24
CA VAL A 19 -5.61 5.01 1.34
C VAL A 19 -5.34 6.35 2.03
N ILE A 20 -6.36 6.93 2.66
CA ILE A 20 -6.27 8.24 3.32
C ILE A 20 -5.28 8.17 4.48
N LEU A 21 -5.42 7.18 5.36
CA LEU A 21 -4.59 7.06 6.57
C LEU A 21 -3.12 6.81 6.22
N ILE A 22 -2.81 5.90 5.30
CA ILE A 22 -1.42 5.58 4.95
C ILE A 22 -0.79 6.74 4.18
N SER A 23 -1.53 7.41 3.28
CA SER A 23 -1.02 8.60 2.59
C SER A 23 -0.71 9.70 3.60
N TRP A 24 -1.65 9.99 4.50
CA TRP A 24 -1.49 11.01 5.53
C TRP A 24 -0.29 10.71 6.44
N LEU A 25 -0.15 9.47 6.91
CA LEU A 25 0.95 9.06 7.77
C LEU A 25 2.30 9.14 7.04
N GLY A 26 2.36 8.73 5.77
CA GLY A 26 3.55 8.89 4.92
C GLY A 26 3.99 10.35 4.75
N PHE A 27 3.04 11.24 4.44
CA PHE A 27 3.31 12.68 4.36
C PHE A 27 3.74 13.26 5.71
N THR A 28 3.10 12.85 6.79
CA THR A 28 3.41 13.35 8.15
C THR A 28 4.85 12.98 8.53
N VAL A 29 5.27 11.75 8.25
CA VAL A 29 6.65 11.29 8.48
C VAL A 29 7.66 12.06 7.60
N LEU A 30 7.35 12.30 6.33
CA LEU A 30 8.25 13.02 5.41
C LEU A 30 8.38 14.51 5.76
N LEU A 31 7.29 15.14 6.21
CA LEU A 31 7.22 16.58 6.42
C LEU A 31 7.59 17.02 7.85
N ASN A 32 7.27 16.21 8.86
CA ASN A 32 7.49 16.58 10.27
C ASN A 32 8.73 15.95 10.92
N ALA A 33 9.51 15.15 10.20
CA ALA A 33 10.73 14.59 10.78
C ALA A 33 11.82 15.66 10.91
N GLU A 34 12.17 16.03 12.14
CA GLU A 34 13.21 17.02 12.47
C GLU A 34 14.60 16.63 11.95
N ARG A 35 14.90 15.33 11.86
CA ARG A 35 16.17 14.80 11.35
C ARG A 35 15.91 13.92 10.13
N ARG A 36 16.28 14.39 8.94
CA ARG A 36 16.19 13.66 7.66
C ARG A 36 17.26 12.56 7.55
N ALA A 37 17.27 11.63 8.50
CA ALA A 37 18.07 10.42 8.41
C ALA A 37 17.55 9.52 7.28
N TRP A 38 18.41 8.67 6.73
CA TRP A 38 18.05 7.72 5.67
C TRP A 38 16.86 6.82 6.06
N GLY A 39 16.75 6.45 7.33
CA GLY A 39 15.62 5.68 7.86
C GLY A 39 14.27 6.40 7.75
N VAL A 40 14.24 7.74 7.86
CA VAL A 40 13.01 8.54 7.72
C VAL A 40 12.55 8.56 6.26
N TRP A 41 13.49 8.71 5.32
CA TRP A 41 13.18 8.64 3.89
C TRP A 41 12.67 7.25 3.49
N LEU A 42 13.28 6.19 4.01
CA LEU A 42 12.83 4.81 3.78
C LEU A 42 11.44 4.55 4.38
N ALA A 43 11.20 4.99 5.62
CA ALA A 43 9.91 4.82 6.28
C ALA A 43 8.80 5.62 5.56
N GLY A 44 9.01 6.92 5.36
CA GLY A 44 8.06 7.79 4.68
C GLY A 44 7.81 7.36 3.23
N GLY A 45 8.87 7.00 2.49
CA GLY A 45 8.76 6.47 1.14
C GLY A 45 8.01 5.13 1.09
N GLY A 46 8.28 4.22 2.02
CA GLY A 46 7.57 2.95 2.15
C GLY A 46 6.08 3.13 2.43
N LEU A 47 5.73 4.10 3.27
CA LEU A 47 4.33 4.45 3.55
C LEU A 47 3.63 5.01 2.30
N ILE A 48 4.26 5.92 1.56
CA ILE A 48 3.69 6.45 0.31
C ILE A 48 3.55 5.35 -0.76
N LEU A 49 4.52 4.44 -0.88
CA LEU A 49 4.41 3.27 -1.77
C LEU A 49 3.27 2.34 -1.35
N GLY A 50 3.10 2.10 -0.05
CA GLY A 50 1.98 1.36 0.50
C GLY A 50 0.63 2.01 0.17
N ALA A 51 0.53 3.33 0.27
CA ALA A 51 -0.67 4.07 -0.12
C ALA A 51 -1.00 3.89 -1.61
N LEU A 52 0.00 4.01 -2.49
CA LEU A 52 -0.17 3.77 -3.93
C LEU A 52 -0.69 2.36 -4.21
N LEU A 53 -0.17 1.35 -3.51
CA LEU A 53 -0.59 -0.04 -3.68
C LEU A 53 -2.07 -0.23 -3.27
N ILE A 54 -2.51 0.38 -2.17
CA ILE A 54 -3.91 0.31 -1.76
C ILE A 54 -4.83 1.07 -2.73
N VAL A 55 -4.38 2.19 -3.32
CA VAL A 55 -5.14 2.86 -4.40
C VAL A 55 -5.36 1.91 -5.57
N SER A 56 -4.29 1.25 -6.05
CA SER A 56 -4.41 0.26 -7.12
C SER A 56 -5.36 -0.89 -6.74
N HIS A 57 -5.26 -1.38 -5.51
CA HIS A 57 -6.17 -2.42 -5.01
C HIS A 57 -7.63 -1.96 -4.98
N THR A 58 -7.90 -0.72 -4.54
CA THR A 58 -9.24 -0.13 -4.50
C THR A 58 -9.85 -0.03 -5.90
N VAL A 59 -9.05 0.37 -6.89
CA VAL A 59 -9.47 0.43 -8.30
C VAL A 59 -9.80 -0.96 -8.83
N ILE A 60 -8.98 -1.97 -8.54
CA ILE A 60 -9.23 -3.37 -8.95
C ILE A 60 -10.51 -3.91 -8.29
N LEU A 61 -10.73 -3.62 -7.01
CA LEU A 61 -11.96 -3.97 -6.28
C LEU A 61 -13.21 -3.39 -6.96
N GLY A 62 -13.13 -2.14 -7.45
CA GLY A 62 -14.22 -1.45 -8.12
C GLY A 62 -14.48 -1.92 -9.55
N LEU A 63 -13.43 -2.19 -10.34
CA LEU A 63 -13.53 -2.58 -11.75
C LEU A 63 -13.74 -4.09 -11.97
N GLY A 64 -13.49 -4.91 -10.95
CA GLY A 64 -13.64 -6.36 -11.02
C GLY A 64 -12.39 -7.09 -11.56
N PRO A 65 -12.28 -8.39 -11.29
CA PRO A 65 -11.08 -9.19 -11.56
C PRO A 65 -10.75 -9.37 -13.05
N ASP A 66 -11.74 -9.26 -13.94
CA ASP A 66 -11.55 -9.43 -15.40
C ASP A 66 -10.68 -8.32 -16.02
N PHE A 67 -10.71 -7.12 -15.42
CA PHE A 67 -9.88 -5.98 -15.84
C PHE A 67 -8.39 -6.18 -15.52
N ALA A 68 -8.05 -7.17 -14.69
CA ALA A 68 -6.74 -7.32 -14.09
C ALA A 68 -5.86 -8.39 -14.78
N SER A 69 -6.18 -8.87 -15.98
CA SER A 69 -5.71 -10.20 -16.42
C SER A 69 -4.29 -10.32 -17.00
N ARG A 70 -3.62 -9.25 -17.48
CA ARG A 70 -2.25 -9.38 -18.07
C ARG A 70 -1.14 -8.61 -17.37
N GLY A 71 -1.36 -7.35 -17.03
CA GLY A 71 -0.37 -6.55 -16.30
C GLY A 71 -0.26 -6.95 -14.83
N LEU A 72 -1.35 -7.44 -14.23
CA LEU A 72 -1.41 -7.70 -12.80
C LEU A 72 -0.48 -8.84 -12.39
N GLU A 73 -0.38 -9.95 -13.13
CA GLU A 73 0.52 -11.07 -12.78
C GLU A 73 1.98 -10.60 -12.66
N TRP A 74 2.40 -9.70 -13.56
CA TRP A 74 3.73 -9.12 -13.53
C TRP A 74 3.92 -8.19 -12.32
N TRP A 75 2.97 -7.27 -12.09
CA TRP A 75 3.00 -6.37 -10.94
C TRP A 75 2.84 -7.08 -9.60
N TRP A 76 2.08 -8.19 -9.59
CA TRP A 76 1.89 -9.06 -8.44
C TRP A 76 3.22 -9.67 -8.04
N ARG A 77 3.92 -10.30 -8.99
CA ARG A 77 5.29 -10.83 -8.78
C ARG A 77 6.27 -9.75 -8.33
N ALA A 78 6.20 -8.55 -8.90
CA ALA A 78 7.03 -7.43 -8.45
C ALA A 78 6.73 -7.04 -6.99
N GLY A 79 5.46 -7.09 -6.56
CA GLY A 79 5.03 -6.84 -5.18
C GLY A 79 5.49 -7.89 -4.16
N TRP A 80 5.73 -9.13 -4.59
CA TRP A 80 6.29 -10.18 -3.71
C TRP A 80 7.71 -9.85 -3.24
N VAL A 81 8.51 -9.17 -4.07
CA VAL A 81 9.92 -8.84 -3.77
C VAL A 81 10.04 -8.01 -2.48
N PRO A 82 9.38 -6.83 -2.34
CA PRO A 82 9.44 -6.08 -1.09
C PRO A 82 8.75 -6.82 0.07
N LEU A 83 7.65 -7.55 -0.17
CA LEU A 83 6.95 -8.29 0.88
C LEU A 83 7.87 -9.34 1.54
N VAL A 84 8.63 -10.07 0.73
CA VAL A 84 9.61 -11.05 1.21
C VAL A 84 10.84 -10.35 1.80
N ALA A 85 11.28 -9.22 1.23
CA ALA A 85 12.47 -8.50 1.69
C ALA A 85 12.29 -7.78 3.03
N ILE A 86 11.08 -7.28 3.35
CA ILE A 86 10.76 -6.53 4.58
C ILE A 86 11.29 -7.19 5.87
N PRO A 87 11.04 -8.48 6.16
CA PRO A 87 11.55 -9.12 7.37
C PRO A 87 13.08 -9.18 7.41
N PHE A 88 13.77 -9.33 6.27
CA PHE A 88 15.23 -9.31 6.22
C PHE A 88 15.79 -7.91 6.45
N VAL A 89 15.14 -6.89 5.87
CA VAL A 89 15.48 -5.47 6.10
C VAL A 89 15.30 -5.12 7.58
N TRP A 90 14.24 -5.60 8.22
CA TRP A 90 14.02 -5.40 9.66
C TRP A 90 15.13 -6.01 10.51
N TYR A 91 15.55 -7.23 10.17
CA TYR A 91 16.66 -7.89 10.85
C TYR A 91 17.98 -7.13 10.68
N ALA A 92 18.24 -6.59 9.49
CA ALA A 92 19.44 -5.80 9.20
C ALA A 92 19.46 -4.41 9.88
N ILE A 93 18.31 -3.87 10.26
CA ILE A 93 18.20 -2.58 10.96
C ILE A 93 18.40 -2.74 12.49
N ILE A 94 17.99 -3.89 13.04
CA ILE A 94 18.07 -4.16 14.49
C ILE A 94 19.39 -4.82 14.90
N ALA A 95 20.05 -5.56 14.00
CA ALA A 95 21.36 -6.17 14.24
C ALA A 95 22.50 -5.14 14.29
#